data_AF-A0A8T5PSX9-F1
#
_entry.id   AF-A0A8T5PSX9-F1
#
_cell.length_a   1.000
_cell.length_b   1.000
_cell.length_c   1.000
_cell.angle_alpha   90.00
_cell.angle_beta   90.00
_cell.angle_gamma   90.00
#
_symmetry.space_group_name_H-M   'P 1'
#
loop_
_entity.id
_entity.type
_entity.pdbx_description
1 polymer ?
#
loop_
_entity_poly.entity_id
_entity_poly.type
_entity_poly.pdbx_seq_one_letter_code
_entity_poly.pdbx_strand_id
1 'polypeptide(L)'
;MLFQYGAYGGRNFWQLLVDYGLIDALLPFLLIFVVVFAILQRLQLFAEPEVQGQPRRTNRGINGIIGMLIGAMVVVPHIVGLYPATSDPVILINRFLPHTAVILIAIFCVMLLIGLPGGAIPSPFLTLIALGALGILGFVILMAVIPGFWPAFGFLRDPAVQAFLIIIIVFALVVYFALIREPEDGGGFQDWYNRWWLGPPPA
;
A
#
# COMPACT_ATOMS: atom_id res chain seq x y z
N MET A 1 -38.87 -33.81 7.60
CA MET A 1 -38.84 -33.32 6.20
C MET A 1 -39.05 -31.81 6.20
N LEU A 2 -38.05 -31.01 6.59
CA LEU A 2 -38.26 -29.57 6.82
C LEU A 2 -37.04 -28.69 6.52
N PHE A 3 -36.24 -29.06 5.52
CA PHE A 3 -35.25 -28.16 4.92
C PHE A 3 -35.10 -28.47 3.43
N GLN A 4 -36.15 -28.13 2.67
CA GLN A 4 -36.07 -28.02 1.22
C GLN A 4 -36.04 -26.52 0.89
N TYR A 5 -34.90 -25.88 1.18
CA TYR A 5 -34.62 -24.55 0.65
C TYR A 5 -34.48 -24.69 -0.86
N GLY A 6 -35.54 -24.23 -1.53
CA GLY A 6 -35.76 -24.38 -2.96
C GLY A 6 -34.57 -23.91 -3.78
N ALA A 7 -34.06 -24.84 -4.57
CA ALA A 7 -33.38 -24.62 -5.84
C ALA A 7 -34.34 -23.93 -6.82
N TYR A 8 -34.69 -22.68 -6.57
CA TYR A 8 -35.22 -21.79 -7.60
C TYR A 8 -34.03 -21.08 -8.23
N GLY A 9 -33.88 -21.26 -9.55
CA GLY A 9 -32.91 -20.55 -10.41
C GLY A 9 -33.20 -19.06 -10.53
N GLY A 10 -33.39 -18.38 -9.40
CA GLY A 10 -33.34 -16.93 -9.31
C GLY A 10 -31.88 -16.52 -9.30
N ARG A 11 -31.48 -15.64 -10.21
CA ARG A 11 -30.21 -14.91 -10.08
C ARG A 11 -30.12 -14.39 -8.66
N ASN A 12 -29.09 -14.82 -7.93
CA ASN A 12 -28.90 -14.40 -6.56
C ASN A 12 -28.87 -12.86 -6.55
N PHE A 13 -29.47 -12.22 -5.55
CA PHE A 13 -29.45 -10.75 -5.42
C PHE A 13 -28.04 -10.16 -5.62
N TRP A 14 -27.01 -10.87 -5.14
CA TRP A 14 -25.61 -10.54 -5.36
C TRP A 14 -25.17 -10.58 -6.82
N GLN A 15 -25.62 -11.54 -7.61
CA GLN A 15 -25.34 -11.60 -9.05
C GLN A 15 -26.00 -10.43 -9.77
N LEU A 16 -27.23 -10.04 -9.40
CA LEU A 16 -27.85 -8.84 -9.96
C LEU A 16 -27.01 -7.59 -9.66
N LEU A 17 -26.54 -7.40 -8.42
CA LEU A 17 -25.71 -6.23 -8.08
C LEU A 17 -24.38 -6.18 -8.84
N VAL A 18 -23.77 -7.33 -9.09
CA VAL A 18 -22.55 -7.44 -9.89
C VAL A 18 -22.85 -7.20 -11.37
N ASP A 19 -23.91 -7.79 -11.91
CA ASP A 19 -24.34 -7.61 -13.31
C ASP A 19 -24.70 -6.14 -13.61
N TYR A 20 -25.24 -5.41 -12.62
CA TYR A 20 -25.52 -3.97 -12.72
C TYR A 20 -24.27 -3.08 -12.56
N GLY A 21 -23.08 -3.66 -12.34
CA GLY A 21 -21.84 -2.91 -12.20
C GLY A 21 -21.77 -2.09 -10.91
N LEU A 22 -22.55 -2.42 -9.87
CA LEU A 22 -22.57 -1.65 -8.64
C LEU A 22 -21.18 -1.62 -7.98
N ILE A 23 -20.47 -2.75 -7.99
CA ILE A 23 -19.12 -2.85 -7.40
C ILE A 23 -18.12 -2.03 -8.23
N ASP A 24 -18.20 -2.13 -9.54
CA ASP A 24 -17.32 -1.40 -10.49
C ASP A 24 -17.55 0.11 -10.42
N ALA A 25 -18.75 0.54 -10.03
CA ALA A 25 -19.08 1.94 -9.77
C ALA A 25 -18.68 2.41 -8.36
N LEU A 26 -19.03 1.62 -7.34
CA LEU A 26 -18.99 2.06 -5.95
C LEU A 26 -17.56 2.19 -5.42
N LEU A 27 -16.67 1.27 -5.80
CA LEU A 27 -15.26 1.31 -5.40
C LEU A 27 -14.53 2.59 -5.86
N PRO A 28 -14.49 2.92 -7.16
CA PRO A 28 -13.85 4.15 -7.62
C PRO A 28 -14.58 5.40 -7.13
N PHE A 29 -15.90 5.33 -6.94
CA PHE A 29 -16.66 6.44 -6.34
C PHE A 29 -16.18 6.74 -4.93
N LEU A 30 -16.10 5.73 -4.07
CA LEU A 30 -15.62 5.89 -2.69
C LEU A 30 -14.18 6.36 -2.65
N LEU A 31 -13.32 5.84 -3.53
CA LEU A 31 -11.94 6.28 -3.62
C LEU A 31 -11.83 7.78 -3.93
N ILE A 32 -12.50 8.23 -4.99
CA ILE A 32 -12.46 9.65 -5.41
C ILE A 32 -13.10 10.52 -4.33
N PHE A 33 -14.25 10.11 -3.79
CA PHE A 33 -14.93 10.79 -2.69
C PHE A 33 -13.99 11.00 -1.49
N VAL A 34 -13.35 9.94 -1.00
CA VAL A 34 -12.47 10.00 0.17
C VAL A 34 -11.24 10.86 -0.10
N VAL A 35 -10.62 10.73 -1.28
CA VAL A 35 -9.44 11.53 -1.64
C VAL A 35 -9.78 13.01 -1.71
N VAL A 36 -10.85 13.37 -2.44
CA VAL A 36 -11.28 14.77 -2.56
C VAL A 36 -11.70 15.33 -1.20
N PHE A 37 -12.47 14.56 -0.43
CA PHE A 37 -12.87 14.93 0.92
C PHE A 37 -11.66 15.18 1.82
N ALA A 38 -10.66 14.28 1.82
CA ALA A 38 -9.45 14.40 2.61
C ALA A 38 -8.61 15.62 2.20
N ILE A 39 -8.52 15.92 0.90
CA ILE A 39 -7.83 17.12 0.39
C ILE A 39 -8.55 18.38 0.88
N LEU A 40 -9.88 18.45 0.76
CA LEU A 40 -10.67 19.58 1.25
C LEU A 40 -10.54 19.78 2.77
N GLN A 41 -10.47 18.68 3.55
CA GLN A 41 -10.19 18.73 4.99
C GLN A 41 -8.79 19.28 5.28
N ARG A 42 -7.78 18.88 4.49
CA ARG A 42 -6.40 19.31 4.69
C ARG A 42 -6.18 20.78 4.31
N LEU A 43 -6.84 21.25 3.24
CA LEU A 43 -6.73 22.62 2.76
C LEU A 43 -7.54 23.63 3.57
N GLN A 44 -8.55 23.18 4.33
CA GLN A 44 -9.40 24.03 5.17
C GLN A 44 -10.07 25.18 4.39
N LEU A 45 -10.41 24.97 3.11
CA LEU A 45 -10.97 25.99 2.21
C LEU A 45 -12.28 26.64 2.73
N PHE A 46 -13.10 25.85 3.43
CA PHE A 46 -14.36 26.29 4.03
C PHE A 46 -14.28 26.31 5.56
N ALA A 47 -13.14 26.74 6.09
CA ALA A 47 -13.01 26.98 7.53
C ALA A 47 -13.74 28.27 7.92
N GLU A 48 -14.47 28.19 9.03
CA GLU A 48 -15.10 29.37 9.62
C GLU A 48 -14.03 30.31 10.19
N PRO A 49 -14.23 31.64 10.10
CA PRO A 49 -13.31 32.60 10.67
C PRO A 49 -13.17 32.36 12.18
N GLU A 50 -11.96 32.56 12.67
CA GLU A 50 -11.64 32.38 14.08
C GLU A 50 -12.40 33.43 14.91
N VAL A 51 -13.36 32.96 15.72
CA VAL A 51 -14.10 33.80 16.66
C VAL A 51 -13.70 33.38 18.08
N GLN A 52 -13.10 34.31 18.82
CA GLN A 52 -12.81 34.21 20.26
C GLN A 52 -12.07 32.94 20.70
N GLY A 53 -10.79 32.80 20.34
CA GLY A 53 -9.88 31.81 20.94
C GLY A 53 -10.19 30.34 20.62
N GLN A 54 -11.14 30.07 19.73
CA GLN A 54 -11.42 28.73 19.23
C GLN A 54 -10.64 28.45 17.94
N PRO A 55 -9.94 27.31 17.83
CA PRO A 55 -9.20 26.97 16.62
C PRO A 55 -10.14 26.88 15.41
N ARG A 56 -9.66 27.33 14.24
CA ARG A 56 -10.41 27.25 12.97
C ARG A 56 -10.96 25.86 12.75
N ARG A 57 -12.29 25.75 12.64
CA ARG A 57 -12.98 24.48 12.33
C ARG A 57 -13.36 24.48 10.86
N THR A 58 -12.95 23.43 10.16
CA THR A 58 -13.38 23.17 8.78
C THR A 58 -14.77 22.57 8.77
N ASN A 59 -15.67 23.10 7.94
CA ASN A 59 -17.02 22.55 7.81
C ASN A 59 -16.99 21.20 7.08
N ARG A 60 -17.06 20.10 7.85
CA ARG A 60 -17.02 18.73 7.32
C ARG A 60 -18.22 18.39 6.44
N GLY A 61 -19.39 18.97 6.70
CA GLY A 61 -20.59 18.73 5.91
C GLY A 61 -20.43 19.22 4.47
N ILE A 62 -19.97 20.47 4.31
CA ILE A 62 -19.73 21.07 2.99
C ILE A 62 -18.68 20.26 2.21
N ASN A 63 -17.56 19.94 2.85
CA ASN A 63 -16.51 19.13 2.22
C ASN A 63 -17.03 17.75 1.79
N GLY A 64 -17.88 17.12 2.60
CA GLY A 64 -18.50 15.83 2.30
C GLY A 64 -19.40 15.91 1.07
N ILE A 65 -20.28 16.91 1.00
CA ILE A 65 -21.17 17.12 -0.14
C ILE A 65 -20.36 17.39 -1.41
N ILE A 66 -19.35 18.26 -1.35
CA ILE A 66 -18.50 18.56 -2.51
C ILE A 66 -17.73 17.32 -2.98
N GLY A 67 -17.12 16.57 -2.05
CA GLY A 67 -16.43 15.32 -2.38
C GLY A 67 -17.38 14.31 -3.02
N MET A 68 -18.62 14.21 -2.53
CA MET A 68 -19.63 13.29 -3.04
C MET A 68 -20.06 13.69 -4.45
N LEU A 69 -20.32 14.98 -4.69
CA LEU A 69 -20.67 15.51 -6.00
C LEU A 69 -19.55 15.27 -7.03
N ILE A 70 -18.30 15.55 -6.66
CA ILE A 70 -17.15 15.32 -7.54
C ILE A 70 -16.99 13.83 -7.83
N GLY A 71 -17.08 12.96 -6.82
CA GLY A 71 -17.04 11.51 -7.01
C GLY A 71 -18.14 11.02 -7.97
N ALA A 72 -19.37 11.48 -7.78
CA ALA A 72 -20.50 11.14 -8.66
C ALA A 72 -20.31 11.67 -10.08
N MET A 73 -19.78 12.90 -10.25
CA MET A 73 -19.49 13.49 -11.56
C MET A 73 -18.46 12.69 -12.36
N VAL A 74 -17.54 11.98 -11.70
CA VAL A 74 -16.56 11.12 -12.38
C VAL A 74 -17.11 9.72 -12.62
N VAL A 75 -17.85 9.15 -11.68
CA VAL A 75 -18.30 7.75 -11.80
C VAL A 75 -19.55 7.59 -12.66
N VAL A 76 -20.49 8.53 -12.62
CA VAL A 76 -21.72 8.41 -13.43
C VAL A 76 -21.40 8.31 -14.93
N PRO A 77 -20.57 9.19 -15.54
CA PRO A 77 -20.25 9.10 -16.96
C PRO A 77 -19.47 7.82 -17.33
N HIS A 78 -18.73 7.23 -16.39
CA HIS A 78 -18.09 5.92 -16.57
C HIS A 78 -19.14 4.81 -16.73
N ILE A 79 -20.13 4.75 -15.83
CA ILE A 79 -21.18 3.71 -15.86
C ILE A 79 -22.02 3.81 -17.14
N VAL A 80 -22.39 5.03 -17.54
CA VAL A 80 -23.22 5.23 -18.74
C VAL A 80 -22.41 5.20 -20.04
N GLY A 81 -21.10 4.97 -19.98
CA GLY A 81 -20.24 4.87 -21.16
C GLY A 81 -20.09 6.18 -21.94
N LEU A 82 -20.21 7.33 -21.26
CA LEU A 82 -20.03 8.65 -21.88
C LEU A 82 -18.56 9.02 -22.05
N TYR A 83 -17.65 8.38 -21.31
CA TYR A 83 -16.23 8.60 -21.51
C TYR A 83 -15.70 7.87 -22.76
N PRO A 84 -14.76 8.48 -23.51
CA PRO A 84 -14.00 7.78 -24.52
C PRO A 84 -13.22 6.61 -23.90
N ALA A 85 -13.18 5.47 -24.60
CA ALA A 85 -12.54 4.24 -24.11
C ALA A 85 -11.04 4.40 -23.72
N THR A 86 -10.37 5.43 -24.24
CA THR A 86 -8.95 5.71 -23.97
C THR A 86 -8.73 6.70 -22.83
N SER A 87 -9.75 7.45 -22.39
CA SER A 87 -9.61 8.56 -21.44
C SER A 87 -10.55 8.47 -20.25
N ASP A 88 -11.07 7.28 -19.97
CA ASP A 88 -11.94 7.05 -18.82
C ASP A 88 -11.12 7.11 -17.51
N PRO A 89 -11.41 8.06 -16.60
CA PRO A 89 -10.67 8.21 -15.36
C PRO A 89 -10.72 6.98 -14.46
N VAL A 90 -11.85 6.25 -14.44
CA VAL A 90 -12.02 5.07 -13.60
C VAL A 90 -11.16 3.93 -14.12
N ILE A 91 -11.14 3.71 -15.43
CA ILE A 91 -10.28 2.71 -16.06
C ILE A 91 -8.79 3.05 -15.81
N LEU A 92 -8.43 4.33 -15.92
CA LEU A 92 -7.06 4.79 -15.65
C LEU A 92 -6.66 4.54 -14.20
N ILE A 93 -7.52 4.85 -13.23
CA ILE A 93 -7.29 4.57 -11.81
C ILE A 93 -7.12 3.07 -11.57
N ASN A 94 -7.98 2.24 -12.14
CA ASN A 94 -7.92 0.78 -11.98
C ASN A 94 -6.65 0.17 -12.61
N ARG A 95 -6.11 0.81 -13.65
CA ARG A 95 -4.80 0.44 -14.22
C ARG A 95 -3.62 0.98 -13.42
N PHE A 96 -3.77 2.12 -12.73
CA PHE A 96 -2.67 2.75 -12.01
C PHE A 96 -2.50 2.17 -10.59
N LEU A 97 -3.60 1.99 -9.86
CA LEU A 97 -3.60 1.59 -8.46
C LEU A 97 -2.81 0.30 -8.16
N PRO A 98 -2.99 -0.81 -8.91
CA PRO A 98 -2.26 -2.03 -8.62
C PRO A 98 -0.75 -1.85 -8.77
N HIS A 99 -0.32 -1.12 -9.80
CA HIS A 99 1.10 -0.84 -10.04
C HIS A 99 1.69 0.05 -8.94
N THR A 100 0.98 1.10 -8.53
CA THR A 100 1.41 1.98 -7.43
C THR A 100 1.45 1.23 -6.09
N ALA A 101 0.47 0.35 -5.82
CA ALA A 101 0.44 -0.44 -4.60
C ALA A 101 1.62 -1.41 -4.53
N VAL A 102 1.95 -2.09 -5.62
CA VAL A 102 3.15 -2.95 -5.71
C VAL A 102 4.42 -2.16 -5.43
N ILE A 103 4.54 -0.94 -5.97
CA ILE A 103 5.69 -0.05 -5.70
C ILE A 103 5.73 0.40 -4.24
N LEU A 104 4.58 0.73 -3.63
CA LEU A 104 4.52 1.11 -2.22
C LEU A 104 4.88 -0.06 -1.30
N ILE A 105 4.38 -1.26 -1.60
CA ILE A 105 4.75 -2.48 -0.89
C ILE A 105 6.25 -2.73 -1.03
N ALA A 106 6.83 -2.54 -2.23
CA ALA A 106 8.27 -2.63 -2.43
C ALA A 106 9.05 -1.67 -1.54
N ILE A 107 8.62 -0.41 -1.49
CA ILE A 107 9.27 0.62 -0.67
C ILE A 107 9.15 0.27 0.82
N PHE A 108 7.96 -0.13 1.27
CA PHE A 108 7.70 -0.54 2.64
C PHE A 108 8.54 -1.74 3.04
N CYS A 109 8.62 -2.69 2.12
CA CYS A 109 9.50 -3.81 2.20
C CYS A 109 10.94 -3.31 2.43
N VAL A 110 11.49 -2.53 1.50
CA VAL A 110 12.84 -1.97 1.66
C VAL A 110 12.99 -1.20 2.98
N MET A 111 11.98 -0.52 3.48
CA MET A 111 12.03 0.14 4.79
C MET A 111 12.11 -0.83 5.98
N LEU A 112 11.29 -1.88 6.00
CA LEU A 112 11.27 -2.92 7.06
C LEU A 112 12.59 -3.62 7.17
N LEU A 113 13.14 -3.85 6.01
CA LEU A 113 14.46 -4.32 5.87
C LEU A 113 15.50 -3.37 6.43
N ILE A 114 15.40 -2.06 6.26
CA ILE A 114 16.30 -1.10 6.90
C ILE A 114 16.11 -1.13 8.44
N GLY A 115 15.47 -2.15 9.02
CA GLY A 115 15.53 -2.45 10.45
C GLY A 115 14.87 -1.34 11.24
N LEU A 116 14.00 -0.58 10.58
CA LEU A 116 13.31 0.55 11.14
C LEU A 116 12.46 0.19 12.37
N PRO A 117 12.18 -1.11 12.68
CA PRO A 117 11.74 -1.53 14.01
C PRO A 117 12.72 -2.52 14.70
N GLY A 118 13.86 -2.02 15.20
CA GLY A 118 14.52 -2.37 16.47
C GLY A 118 14.98 -3.82 16.76
N GLY A 119 16.21 -4.18 16.40
CA GLY A 119 16.85 -5.39 16.92
C GLY A 119 18.25 -5.68 16.35
N ALA A 120 19.20 -5.95 17.24
CA ALA A 120 20.61 -6.31 17.05
C ALA A 120 20.86 -7.77 16.69
N ILE A 121 21.33 -8.08 15.48
CA ILE A 121 21.93 -9.40 15.18
C ILE A 121 23.20 -9.28 14.34
N PRO A 122 24.40 -9.05 14.89
CA PRO A 122 25.62 -9.09 14.10
C PRO A 122 25.99 -10.55 13.75
N SER A 123 25.69 -11.03 12.54
CA SER A 123 26.25 -12.30 12.04
C SER A 123 26.67 -12.28 10.56
N PRO A 124 27.86 -12.83 10.22
CA PRO A 124 28.42 -12.83 8.86
C PRO A 124 27.60 -13.64 7.84
N PHE A 125 26.74 -14.55 8.32
CA PHE A 125 25.82 -15.34 7.50
C PHE A 125 24.85 -14.46 6.72
N LEU A 126 24.47 -13.40 7.38
CA LEU A 126 23.46 -12.50 6.91
C LEU A 126 24.17 -11.61 5.84
N THR A 127 25.48 -11.29 5.98
CA THR A 127 26.29 -10.57 4.95
C THR A 127 26.35 -11.34 3.65
N LEU A 128 26.44 -12.67 3.77
CA LEU A 128 26.44 -13.56 2.63
C LEU A 128 25.07 -13.57 1.92
N ILE A 129 23.96 -13.54 2.67
CA ILE A 129 22.61 -13.40 2.12
C ILE A 129 22.44 -12.06 1.41
N ALA A 130 22.95 -10.98 1.99
CA ALA A 130 23.01 -9.66 1.34
C ALA A 130 23.74 -9.69 0.00
N LEU A 131 24.92 -10.32 0.00
CA LEU A 131 25.80 -10.34 -1.15
C LEU A 131 25.24 -11.25 -2.25
N GLY A 132 24.59 -12.35 -1.86
CA GLY A 132 23.80 -13.21 -2.74
C GLY A 132 22.59 -12.48 -3.33
N ALA A 133 21.83 -11.76 -2.51
CA ALA A 133 20.72 -10.92 -2.96
C ALA A 133 21.20 -9.82 -3.93
N LEU A 134 22.31 -9.13 -3.62
CA LEU A 134 22.92 -8.13 -4.51
C LEU A 134 23.35 -8.76 -5.84
N GLY A 135 23.92 -9.97 -5.80
CA GLY A 135 24.34 -10.73 -6.97
C GLY A 135 23.16 -11.13 -7.86
N ILE A 136 22.07 -11.62 -7.27
CA ILE A 136 20.86 -11.98 -8.00
C ILE A 136 20.18 -10.73 -8.57
N LEU A 137 20.15 -9.62 -7.84
CA LEU A 137 19.64 -8.33 -8.34
C LEU A 137 20.48 -7.84 -9.54
N GLY A 138 21.80 -7.85 -9.41
CA GLY A 138 22.71 -7.49 -10.49
C GLY A 138 22.53 -8.39 -11.73
N PHE A 139 22.32 -9.69 -11.51
CA PHE A 139 22.05 -10.66 -12.57
C PHE A 139 20.72 -10.42 -13.28
N VAL A 140 19.66 -10.08 -12.55
CA VAL A 140 18.35 -9.72 -13.09
C VAL A 140 18.43 -8.41 -13.91
N ILE A 141 19.16 -7.41 -13.42
CA ILE A 141 19.39 -6.15 -14.15
C ILE A 141 20.19 -6.41 -15.43
N LEU A 142 21.24 -7.23 -15.36
CA LEU A 142 22.08 -7.57 -16.52
C LEU A 142 21.28 -8.29 -17.61
N MET A 143 20.40 -9.22 -17.23
CA MET A 143 19.48 -9.92 -18.14
C MET A 143 18.44 -9.00 -18.80
N ALA A 144 18.07 -7.90 -18.12
CA ALA A 144 17.14 -6.90 -18.65
C ALA A 144 17.81 -5.92 -19.61
N VAL A 145 19.09 -5.57 -19.35
CA VAL A 145 19.87 -4.62 -20.16
C VAL A 145 20.43 -5.28 -21.42
N ILE A 146 20.74 -6.58 -21.38
CA ILE A 146 21.31 -7.33 -22.52
C ILE A 146 20.30 -8.38 -23.03
N PRO A 147 19.42 -8.02 -23.97
CA PRO A 147 18.47 -8.96 -24.55
C PRO A 147 19.21 -10.03 -25.37
N GLY A 148 19.10 -11.28 -24.93
CA GLY A 148 19.73 -12.46 -25.56
C GLY A 148 20.85 -13.12 -24.72
N PHE A 149 21.21 -12.55 -23.57
CA PHE A 149 22.30 -13.08 -22.72
C PHE A 149 22.12 -14.56 -22.32
N TRP A 150 20.88 -15.01 -22.10
CA TRP A 150 20.57 -16.43 -21.92
C TRP A 150 19.12 -16.75 -22.35
N PRO A 151 18.89 -17.60 -23.37
CA PRO A 151 17.54 -17.86 -23.90
C PRO A 151 16.69 -18.82 -23.04
N ALA A 152 17.29 -19.61 -22.15
CA ALA A 152 16.58 -20.57 -21.29
C ALA A 152 15.74 -19.94 -20.15
N PHE A 153 15.91 -18.64 -19.85
CA PHE A 153 15.24 -17.95 -18.74
C PHE A 153 14.24 -16.87 -19.19
N GLY A 154 13.45 -17.15 -20.25
CA GLY A 154 12.48 -16.19 -20.80
C GLY A 154 11.43 -15.68 -19.80
N PHE A 155 11.11 -16.46 -18.76
CA PHE A 155 10.15 -16.08 -17.71
C PHE A 155 10.64 -14.93 -16.81
N LEU A 156 11.96 -14.69 -16.72
CA LEU A 156 12.54 -13.57 -15.96
C LEU A 156 12.48 -12.24 -16.71
N ARG A 157 12.06 -12.26 -17.99
CA ARG A 157 11.80 -11.06 -18.78
C ARG A 157 10.35 -10.61 -18.71
N ASP A 158 9.49 -11.38 -18.04
CA ASP A 158 8.14 -10.91 -17.73
C ASP A 158 8.25 -9.71 -16.79
N PRO A 159 7.73 -8.53 -17.18
CA PRO A 159 7.88 -7.30 -16.40
C PRO A 159 7.31 -7.41 -14.99
N ALA A 160 6.27 -8.22 -14.77
CA ALA A 160 5.64 -8.41 -13.47
C ALA A 160 6.48 -9.36 -12.59
N VAL A 161 7.01 -10.46 -13.15
CA VAL A 161 7.88 -11.40 -12.44
C VAL A 161 9.21 -10.74 -12.09
N GLN A 162 9.76 -9.95 -13.00
CA GLN A 162 10.98 -9.18 -12.77
C GLN A 162 10.79 -8.13 -11.68
N ALA A 163 9.69 -7.37 -11.72
CA ALA A 163 9.35 -6.42 -10.67
C ALA A 163 9.22 -7.12 -9.31
N PHE A 164 8.50 -8.24 -9.25
CA PHE A 164 8.30 -8.98 -8.00
C PHE A 164 9.60 -9.56 -7.42
N LEU A 165 10.49 -10.08 -8.26
CA LEU A 165 11.79 -10.62 -7.83
C LEU A 165 12.73 -9.54 -7.34
N ILE A 166 12.78 -8.40 -8.03
CA ILE A 166 13.53 -7.21 -7.58
C ILE A 166 12.98 -6.75 -6.22
N ILE A 167 11.65 -6.73 -6.06
CA ILE A 167 11.01 -6.38 -4.79
C ILE A 167 11.44 -7.32 -3.68
N ILE A 168 11.41 -8.64 -3.87
CA ILE A 168 11.78 -9.62 -2.84
C ILE A 168 13.26 -9.61 -2.50
N ILE A 169 14.13 -9.33 -3.47
CA ILE A 169 15.58 -9.35 -3.25
C ILE A 169 16.05 -8.08 -2.57
N VAL A 170 15.56 -6.93 -3.05
CA VAL A 170 15.77 -5.67 -2.35
C VAL A 170 15.03 -5.74 -1.01
N PHE A 171 13.91 -6.51 -0.91
CA PHE A 171 13.22 -7.05 0.29
C PHE A 171 13.87 -8.30 0.94
N ALA A 172 15.15 -8.58 0.76
CA ALA A 172 15.93 -9.43 1.68
C ALA A 172 17.22 -8.74 2.16
N LEU A 173 17.85 -7.98 1.26
CA LEU A 173 19.15 -7.33 1.44
C LEU A 173 19.17 -6.32 2.58
N VAL A 174 18.12 -5.57 2.63
CA VAL A 174 17.99 -4.45 3.53
C VAL A 174 17.72 -4.95 4.99
N VAL A 175 16.88 -6.00 5.32
CA VAL A 175 16.57 -6.63 6.69
C VAL A 175 17.88 -7.09 7.20
N TYR A 176 18.59 -7.76 6.33
CA TYR A 176 19.91 -8.15 6.61
C TYR A 176 20.79 -6.97 7.05
N PHE A 177 20.80 -5.83 6.36
CA PHE A 177 21.69 -4.75 6.74
C PHE A 177 21.30 -4.02 8.03
N ALA A 178 20.04 -4.11 8.46
CA ALA A 178 19.58 -3.21 9.50
C ALA A 178 18.85 -3.84 10.69
N LEU A 179 18.54 -5.13 10.67
CA LEU A 179 18.31 -5.91 11.90
C LEU A 179 19.61 -6.47 12.50
N ILE A 180 20.78 -6.03 12.04
CA ILE A 180 22.06 -6.74 12.26
C ILE A 180 23.17 -5.84 12.75
N ARG A 181 22.96 -4.53 12.62
CA ARG A 181 23.92 -3.51 13.02
C ARG A 181 23.61 -2.81 14.34
N GLU A 182 22.61 -3.24 15.10
CA GLU A 182 22.70 -2.95 16.54
C GLU A 182 23.73 -3.94 17.12
N PRO A 183 24.80 -3.49 17.79
CA PRO A 183 25.65 -4.36 18.57
C PRO A 183 24.90 -4.76 19.84
N GLU A 184 25.10 -6.01 20.27
CA GLU A 184 24.84 -6.41 21.64
C GLU A 184 25.58 -5.44 22.58
N ASP A 185 24.87 -4.52 23.21
CA ASP A 185 25.33 -3.92 24.45
C ASP A 185 24.13 -3.66 25.35
N GLY A 186 24.22 -4.24 26.55
CA GLY A 186 23.12 -4.49 27.47
C GLY A 186 22.38 -3.24 27.93
N GLY A 187 21.07 -3.39 28.04
CA GLY A 187 20.18 -2.41 28.65
C GLY A 187 18.78 -2.37 28.04
N GLY A 188 18.20 -3.54 27.79
CA GLY A 188 16.81 -3.64 27.30
C GLY A 188 15.79 -3.17 28.34
N PHE A 189 14.51 -3.11 27.95
CA PHE A 189 13.33 -2.66 28.70
C PHE A 189 13.31 -2.93 30.22
N GLN A 190 13.98 -3.98 30.68
CA GLN A 190 14.20 -4.32 32.07
C GLN A 190 15.02 -3.28 32.85
N ASP A 191 16.05 -2.66 32.25
CA ASP A 191 16.80 -1.55 32.86
C ASP A 191 15.99 -0.26 32.91
N TRP A 192 15.19 0.00 31.87
CA TRP A 192 14.24 1.12 31.87
C TRP A 192 13.17 0.94 32.96
N TYR A 193 12.61 -0.27 33.09
CA TYR A 193 11.63 -0.62 34.12
C TYR A 193 12.23 -0.53 35.52
N ASN A 194 13.41 -1.10 35.75
CA ASN A 194 14.08 -1.07 37.05
C ASN A 194 14.43 0.37 37.45
N ARG A 195 14.89 1.21 36.52
CA ARG A 195 15.24 2.61 36.79
C ARG A 195 14.04 3.49 37.14
N TRP A 196 12.89 3.27 36.51
CA TRP A 196 11.69 4.08 36.74
C TRP A 196 10.77 3.55 37.83
N TRP A 197 10.71 2.22 38.02
CA TRP A 197 9.78 1.58 38.95
C TRP A 197 10.42 0.99 40.20
N LEU A 198 11.68 0.54 40.14
CA LEU A 198 12.36 -0.07 41.29
C LEU A 198 13.36 0.86 41.99
N GLY A 199 13.68 2.01 41.37
CA GLY A 199 14.70 2.93 41.86
C GLY A 199 16.12 2.34 41.75
N PRO A 200 17.16 3.19 41.89
CA PRO A 200 18.53 2.68 41.88
C PRO A 200 18.73 1.69 43.04
N PRO A 201 19.45 0.57 42.83
CA PRO A 201 19.73 -0.37 43.91
C PRO A 201 20.47 0.34 45.05
N PRO A 202 20.15 0.02 46.32
CA PRO A 202 20.88 0.58 47.45
C PRO A 202 22.36 0.19 47.35
N ALA A 203 23.23 1.17 47.59
CA ALA A 203 24.68 1.02 47.57
C ALA A 203 25.20 0.04 48.63
#